data_AF-Q2F6G6-F1
#
_entry.id   AF-Q2F6G6-F1
#
_cell.length_a   1.000
_cell.length_b   1.000
_cell.length_c   1.000
_cell.angle_alpha   90.00
_cell.angle_beta   90.00
_cell.angle_gamma   90.00
#
_symmetry.space_group_name_H-M   'P 1'
#
loop_
_entity.id
_entity.type
_entity.pdbx_description
1 polymer ?
#
loop_
_entity_poly.entity_id
_entity_poly.type
_entity_poly.pdbx_seq_one_letter_code
_entity_poly.pdbx_strand_id
1 'polypeptide(L)'
;GHSLGAGIAFEVARYLKKQYGLEPSHLLISGAAGPEVPRTSPGASQLSNEQLADKIKHWGGTPQAILDNKDIMDISVRVLRADLTLLENYRFVHDDGDMPVLSCPITYFDGSTDLRQGEGWSQVTSGAYNKHVMSGGHFYFMNNPITEKTLLDLITSTVMKKP
;
A
#
# COMPACT_ATOMS: atom_id res chain seq x y z
N GLY A 1 -5.99 0.17 -1.96
CA GLY A 1 -5.16 -0.88 -1.34
C GLY A 1 -4.19 -0.26 -0.34
N HIS A 2 -3.75 -1.04 0.65
CA HIS A 2 -2.77 -0.64 1.67
C HIS A 2 -1.47 -1.44 1.53
N SER A 3 -0.31 -0.79 1.70
CA SER A 3 1.03 -1.41 1.62
C SER A 3 1.24 -2.22 0.33
N LEU A 4 1.44 -3.55 0.38
CA LEU A 4 1.47 -4.40 -0.82
C LEU A 4 0.21 -4.27 -1.66
N GLY A 5 -0.97 -4.26 -1.02
CA GLY A 5 -2.24 -4.11 -1.70
C GLY A 5 -2.38 -2.78 -2.46
N ALA A 6 -1.58 -1.76 -2.14
CA ALA A 6 -1.54 -0.52 -2.91
C ALA A 6 -0.87 -0.74 -4.28
N GLY A 7 0.26 -1.45 -4.31
CA GLY A 7 0.94 -1.84 -5.55
C GLY A 7 0.07 -2.78 -6.40
N ILE A 8 -0.59 -3.76 -5.77
CA ILE A 8 -1.51 -4.66 -6.47
C ILE A 8 -2.69 -3.88 -7.07
N ALA A 9 -3.32 -2.98 -6.32
CA ALA A 9 -4.44 -2.18 -6.83
C ALA A 9 -4.04 -1.32 -8.03
N PHE A 10 -2.83 -0.74 -7.99
CA PHE A 10 -2.28 0.01 -9.09
C PHE A 10 -2.04 -0.86 -10.34
N GLU A 11 -1.37 -2.00 -10.19
CA GLU A 11 -1.10 -2.90 -11.32
C GLU A 11 -2.38 -3.50 -11.91
N VAL A 12 -3.40 -3.76 -11.09
CA VAL A 12 -4.72 -4.15 -11.57
C VAL A 12 -5.36 -3.04 -12.40
N ALA A 13 -5.33 -1.78 -11.94
CA ALA A 13 -5.87 -0.64 -12.69
C ALA A 13 -5.13 -0.45 -14.03
N ARG A 14 -3.80 -0.51 -14.01
CA ARG A 14 -2.95 -0.42 -15.19
C ARG A 14 -3.23 -1.56 -16.18
N TYR A 15 -3.38 -2.78 -15.69
CA TYR A 15 -3.75 -3.94 -16.52
C TYR A 15 -5.12 -3.76 -17.17
N LEU A 16 -6.13 -3.34 -16.41
CA LEU A 16 -7.48 -3.10 -16.92
C LEU A 16 -7.50 -2.04 -18.03
N LYS A 17 -6.72 -0.96 -17.87
CA LYS A 17 -6.59 0.08 -18.88
C LYS A 17 -5.95 -0.47 -20.15
N LYS A 18 -4.82 -1.16 -20.00
CA LYS A 18 -4.04 -1.68 -21.13
C LYS A 18 -4.80 -2.74 -21.94
N GLN A 19 -5.54 -3.62 -21.26
CA GLN A 19 -6.23 -4.73 -21.92
C GLN A 19 -7.64 -4.38 -22.38
N TYR A 20 -8.34 -3.51 -21.66
CA TYR A 20 -9.77 -3.29 -21.86
C TYR A 20 -10.15 -1.81 -22.01
N GLY A 21 -9.20 -0.88 -21.90
CA GLY A 21 -9.50 0.56 -21.91
C GLY A 21 -10.31 1.03 -20.69
N LEU A 22 -10.30 0.25 -19.60
CA LEU A 22 -11.08 0.53 -18.39
C LEU A 22 -10.17 1.01 -17.25
N GLU A 23 -10.64 1.99 -16.50
CA GLU A 23 -10.00 2.49 -15.29
C GLU A 23 -10.99 2.50 -14.12
N PRO A 24 -10.53 2.38 -12.86
CA PRO A 24 -11.40 2.61 -11.72
C PRO A 24 -11.88 4.06 -11.71
N SER A 25 -13.06 4.32 -11.14
CA SER A 25 -13.52 5.71 -10.96
C SER A 25 -12.63 6.51 -10.00
N HIS A 26 -11.97 5.83 -9.06
CA HIS A 26 -11.03 6.41 -8.11
C HIS A 26 -10.07 5.34 -7.58
N LEU A 27 -8.79 5.66 -7.44
CA LEU A 27 -7.81 4.77 -6.83
C LEU A 27 -7.42 5.28 -5.43
N LEU A 28 -7.70 4.46 -4.41
CA LEU A 28 -7.37 4.75 -3.01
C LEU A 28 -6.09 3.98 -2.64
N ILE A 29 -5.03 4.71 -2.32
CA ILE A 29 -3.69 4.17 -2.02
C ILE A 29 -3.32 4.51 -0.58
N SER A 30 -2.73 3.58 0.16
CA SER A 30 -2.36 3.81 1.57
C SER A 30 -1.03 3.17 1.93
N GLY A 31 -0.17 3.89 2.67
CA GLY A 31 1.05 3.35 3.29
C GLY A 31 2.02 2.71 2.28
N ALA A 32 2.20 3.33 1.12
CA ALA A 32 3.03 2.78 0.05
C ALA A 32 3.76 3.87 -0.71
N ALA A 33 5.04 3.62 -1.02
CA ALA A 33 5.81 4.49 -1.89
C ALA A 33 5.26 4.50 -3.31
N GLY A 34 5.48 5.62 -4.02
CA GLY A 34 5.17 5.74 -5.44
C GLY A 34 5.83 4.61 -6.26
N PRO A 35 5.23 4.19 -7.39
CA PRO A 35 5.73 3.06 -8.18
C PRO A 35 7.17 3.23 -8.68
N GLU A 36 7.60 4.47 -9.00
CA GLU A 36 8.98 4.74 -9.43
C GLU A 36 10.02 4.72 -8.30
N VAL A 37 9.59 4.79 -7.03
CA VAL A 37 10.51 4.85 -5.89
C VAL A 37 11.12 3.46 -5.67
N PRO A 38 12.45 3.28 -5.82
CA PRO A 38 13.09 2.02 -5.52
C PRO A 38 12.85 1.66 -4.05
N ARG A 39 12.31 0.47 -3.78
CA ARG A 39 11.98 0.09 -2.41
C ARG A 39 13.25 -0.13 -1.58
N THR A 40 13.35 0.60 -0.48
CA THR A 40 14.56 0.74 0.38
C THR A 40 14.65 -0.28 1.52
N SER A 41 13.88 -1.37 1.50
CA SER A 41 14.03 -2.47 2.49
C SER A 41 14.56 -3.75 1.83
N PRO A 42 15.76 -3.74 1.22
CA PRO A 42 16.34 -4.95 0.69
C PRO A 42 16.60 -5.95 1.82
N GLY A 43 16.15 -7.20 1.61
CA GLY A 43 16.59 -8.34 2.41
C GLY A 43 15.67 -8.74 3.56
N ALA A 44 14.50 -8.11 3.75
CA ALA A 44 13.52 -8.62 4.71
C ALA A 44 13.00 -10.00 4.28
N SER A 45 12.81 -10.19 2.98
CA SER A 45 12.51 -11.49 2.36
C SER A 45 13.62 -12.54 2.53
N GLN A 46 14.84 -12.12 2.87
CA GLN A 46 16.03 -12.99 3.02
C GLN A 46 16.38 -13.30 4.48
N LEU A 47 15.68 -12.70 5.44
CA LEU A 47 15.88 -12.98 6.87
C LEU A 47 15.56 -14.45 7.18
N SER A 48 16.16 -15.01 8.23
CA SER A 48 15.69 -16.28 8.81
C SER A 48 14.22 -16.18 9.26
N ASN A 49 13.58 -17.32 9.51
CA ASN A 49 12.19 -17.33 9.97
C ASN A 49 12.06 -16.66 11.35
N GLU A 50 13.04 -16.88 12.22
CA GLU A 50 13.11 -16.30 13.56
C GLU A 50 13.24 -14.77 13.48
N GLN A 51 14.16 -14.28 12.64
CA GLN A 51 14.33 -12.84 12.42
C GLN A 51 13.07 -12.20 11.81
N LEU A 52 12.41 -12.87 10.87
CA LEU A 52 11.17 -12.35 10.28
C LEU A 52 10.01 -12.37 11.28
N ALA A 53 9.89 -13.42 12.10
CA ALA A 53 8.91 -13.47 13.19
C ALA A 53 9.13 -12.33 14.20
N ASP A 54 10.37 -12.02 14.54
CA ASP A 54 10.67 -10.88 15.40
C ASP A 54 10.33 -9.56 14.72
N LYS A 55 10.59 -9.40 13.42
CA LYS A 55 10.12 -8.20 12.69
C LYS A 55 8.59 -8.06 12.70
N ILE A 56 7.85 -9.16 12.51
CA ILE A 56 6.38 -9.16 12.56
C ILE A 56 5.87 -8.60 13.89
N LYS A 57 6.49 -8.99 15.01
CA LYS A 57 6.15 -8.45 16.34
C LYS A 57 6.38 -6.94 16.45
N HIS A 58 7.39 -6.41 15.75
CA HIS A 58 7.76 -4.99 15.80
C HIS A 58 7.03 -4.11 14.79
N TRP A 59 6.67 -4.63 13.61
CA TRP A 59 5.95 -3.87 12.58
C TRP A 59 4.52 -3.50 12.98
N GLY A 60 3.98 -4.14 14.01
CA GLY A 60 2.61 -3.94 14.46
C GLY A 60 1.60 -4.54 13.48
N GLY A 61 0.32 -4.39 13.79
CA GLY A 61 -0.77 -4.84 12.92
C GLY A 61 -1.02 -6.35 12.86
N THR A 62 -0.19 -7.15 13.52
CA THR A 62 -0.43 -8.58 13.71
C THR A 62 -1.19 -8.79 15.03
N PRO A 63 -2.40 -9.42 15.01
CA PRO A 63 -3.15 -9.70 16.23
C PRO A 63 -2.36 -10.51 17.25
N GLN A 64 -2.54 -10.22 18.55
CA GLN A 64 -1.85 -10.92 19.64
C GLN A 64 -2.08 -12.44 19.59
N ALA A 65 -3.28 -12.88 19.20
CA ALA A 65 -3.60 -14.31 19.03
C ALA A 65 -2.71 -15.02 17.98
N ILE A 66 -2.18 -14.31 16.99
CA ILE A 66 -1.20 -14.83 16.03
C ILE A 66 0.20 -14.82 16.65
N LEU A 67 0.56 -13.76 17.38
CA LEU A 67 1.86 -13.64 18.04
C LEU A 67 2.10 -14.74 19.09
N ASP A 68 1.04 -15.14 19.79
CA ASP A 68 1.08 -16.13 20.87
C ASP A 68 1.01 -17.58 20.38
N ASN A 69 0.69 -17.81 19.09
CA ASN A 69 0.56 -19.13 18.51
C ASN A 69 1.69 -19.42 17.52
N LYS A 70 2.61 -20.32 17.90
CA LYS A 70 3.77 -20.67 17.08
C LYS A 70 3.38 -21.23 15.70
N ASP A 71 2.38 -22.10 15.62
CA ASP A 71 2.00 -22.74 14.36
C ASP A 71 1.43 -21.72 13.36
N ILE A 72 0.61 -20.79 13.86
CA ILE A 72 0.06 -19.71 13.04
C ILE A 72 1.16 -18.72 12.66
N MET A 73 2.05 -18.37 13.60
CA MET A 73 3.21 -17.51 13.32
C MET A 73 4.10 -18.09 12.22
N ASP A 74 4.39 -19.40 12.26
CA ASP A 74 5.20 -20.07 11.25
C ASP A 74 4.52 -20.03 9.85
N ILE A 75 3.18 -20.05 9.79
CA ILE A 75 2.43 -19.81 8.55
C ILE A 75 2.54 -18.34 8.11
N SER A 76 2.32 -17.40 9.02
CA SER A 76 2.40 -15.96 8.74
C SER A 76 3.76 -15.54 8.21
N VAL A 77 4.85 -16.09 8.78
CA VAL A 77 6.23 -15.87 8.30
C VAL A 77 6.39 -16.31 6.85
N ARG A 78 5.86 -17.49 6.47
CA ARG A 78 5.95 -17.99 5.09
C ARG A 78 5.19 -17.11 4.11
N VAL A 79 3.95 -16.74 4.45
CA VAL A 79 3.11 -15.88 3.60
C VAL A 79 3.74 -14.50 3.45
N LEU A 80 4.14 -13.88 4.56
CA LEU A 80 4.76 -12.56 4.54
C LEU A 80 6.07 -12.55 3.77
N ARG A 81 6.86 -13.63 3.83
CA ARG A 81 8.07 -13.75 3.03
C ARG A 81 7.78 -13.69 1.53
N ALA A 82 6.72 -14.36 1.07
CA ALA A 82 6.31 -14.29 -0.33
C ALA A 82 5.89 -12.86 -0.72
N ASP A 83 5.11 -12.20 0.13
CA ASP A 83 4.67 -10.82 -0.06
C ASP A 83 5.84 -9.82 -0.12
N LEU A 84 6.80 -9.97 0.81
CA LEU A 84 8.03 -9.18 0.81
C LEU A 84 8.88 -9.45 -0.43
N THR A 85 8.96 -10.70 -0.88
CA THR A 85 9.68 -11.06 -2.11
C THR A 85 9.08 -10.35 -3.31
N LEU A 86 7.74 -10.33 -3.43
CA LEU A 86 7.05 -9.59 -4.49
C LEU A 86 7.35 -8.10 -4.42
N LEU A 87 7.26 -7.52 -3.21
CA LEU A 87 7.53 -6.09 -3.00
C LEU A 87 8.97 -5.69 -3.33
N GLU A 88 9.94 -6.51 -2.94
CA GLU A 88 11.37 -6.23 -3.12
C GLU A 88 11.81 -6.39 -4.58
N ASN A 89 11.18 -7.31 -5.32
CA ASN A 89 11.49 -7.58 -6.73
C ASN A 89 10.64 -6.78 -7.71
N TYR A 90 9.59 -6.10 -7.25
CA TYR A 90 8.78 -5.24 -8.11
C TYR A 90 9.64 -4.13 -8.73
N ARG A 91 9.54 -3.99 -10.05
CA ARG A 91 10.19 -2.94 -10.85
C ARG A 91 9.12 -2.30 -11.73
N PHE A 92 8.84 -1.05 -11.47
CA PHE A 92 7.96 -0.27 -12.33
C PHE A 92 8.71 0.16 -13.59
N VAL A 93 8.08 -0.04 -14.74
CA VAL A 93 8.57 0.39 -16.05
C VAL A 93 7.42 1.11 -16.73
N HIS A 94 7.66 2.35 -17.17
CA HIS A 94 6.71 3.11 -17.97
C HIS A 94 6.51 2.43 -19.33
N ASP A 95 5.25 2.22 -19.72
CA ASP A 95 4.92 1.58 -21.00
C ASP A 95 5.08 2.56 -22.19
N ASP A 96 4.80 3.86 -22.02
CA ASP A 96 4.71 4.86 -23.11
C ASP A 96 5.30 6.24 -22.74
N GLY A 97 6.64 6.33 -22.60
CA GLY A 97 7.33 7.60 -22.30
C GLY A 97 6.95 8.21 -20.94
N ASP A 98 7.29 9.49 -20.74
CA ASP A 98 7.05 10.23 -19.48
C ASP A 98 5.56 10.56 -19.21
N MET A 99 4.62 9.94 -19.94
CA MET A 99 3.19 10.21 -19.77
C MET A 99 2.61 9.43 -18.58
N PRO A 100 1.63 10.03 -17.85
CA PRO A 100 0.94 9.32 -16.78
C PRO A 100 0.19 8.08 -17.28
N VAL A 101 0.36 6.96 -16.57
CA VAL A 101 -0.20 5.67 -16.99
C VAL A 101 -1.71 5.55 -16.71
N LEU A 102 -2.26 6.32 -15.77
CA LEU A 102 -3.69 6.38 -15.45
C LEU A 102 -4.26 7.80 -15.68
N SER A 103 -5.57 7.90 -15.71
CA SER A 103 -6.33 9.16 -15.75
C SER A 103 -7.34 9.27 -14.60
N CYS A 104 -7.62 8.18 -13.88
CA CYS A 104 -8.46 8.20 -12.70
C CYS A 104 -7.83 9.02 -11.55
N PRO A 105 -8.63 9.76 -10.76
CA PRO A 105 -8.12 10.42 -9.56
C PRO A 105 -7.50 9.42 -8.56
N ILE A 106 -6.48 9.89 -7.83
CA ILE A 106 -5.81 9.13 -6.78
C ILE A 106 -5.94 9.87 -5.46
N THR A 107 -6.39 9.16 -4.41
CA THR A 107 -6.26 9.65 -3.02
C THR A 107 -5.28 8.77 -2.27
N TYR A 108 -4.25 9.40 -1.73
CA TYR A 108 -3.18 8.79 -0.96
C TYR A 108 -3.35 9.04 0.54
N PHE A 109 -3.14 8.00 1.34
CA PHE A 109 -3.16 8.06 2.79
C PHE A 109 -1.82 7.57 3.37
N ASP A 110 -1.35 8.21 4.44
CA ASP A 110 -0.10 7.84 5.10
C ASP A 110 -0.14 8.00 6.62
N GLY A 111 0.78 7.35 7.32
CA GLY A 111 1.00 7.55 8.74
C GLY A 111 2.03 8.66 9.01
N SER A 112 1.75 9.54 9.97
CA SER A 112 2.63 10.65 10.35
C SER A 112 4.01 10.22 10.85
N THR A 113 4.14 8.99 11.35
CA THR A 113 5.41 8.44 11.85
C THR A 113 5.99 7.33 10.96
N ASP A 114 5.42 7.10 9.79
CA ASP A 114 5.95 6.17 8.77
C ASP A 114 5.63 6.69 7.36
N LEU A 115 6.18 7.86 7.02
CA LEU A 115 5.95 8.46 5.71
C LEU A 115 6.63 7.64 4.61
N ARG A 116 5.85 7.18 3.63
CA ARG A 116 6.33 6.24 2.60
C ARG A 116 6.70 6.89 1.27
N GLN A 117 6.85 8.21 1.18
CA GLN A 117 7.12 8.94 -0.09
C GLN A 117 6.00 8.74 -1.13
N GLY A 118 4.78 9.15 -0.76
CA GLY A 118 3.62 9.02 -1.63
C GLY A 118 3.59 9.98 -2.83
N GLU A 119 4.50 10.95 -2.91
CA GLU A 119 4.56 11.97 -3.95
C GLU A 119 4.61 11.36 -5.36
N GLY A 120 5.28 10.22 -5.54
CA GLY A 120 5.35 9.53 -6.83
C GLY A 120 4.00 9.03 -7.37
N TRP A 121 3.00 8.85 -6.50
CA TRP A 121 1.64 8.52 -6.96
C TRP A 121 1.01 9.65 -7.78
N SER A 122 1.46 10.90 -7.63
CA SER A 122 1.01 12.00 -8.48
C SER A 122 1.50 11.89 -9.93
N GLN A 123 2.61 11.17 -10.17
CA GLN A 123 3.23 11.06 -11.50
C GLN A 123 2.58 9.98 -12.37
N VAL A 124 1.85 9.05 -11.75
CA VAL A 124 1.22 7.92 -12.45
C VAL A 124 -0.23 8.16 -12.85
N THR A 125 -0.77 9.36 -12.58
CA THR A 125 -2.11 9.76 -13.03
C THR A 125 -2.13 11.16 -13.63
N SER A 126 -2.96 11.38 -14.65
CA SER A 126 -3.35 12.73 -15.11
C SER A 126 -4.58 13.30 -14.38
N GLY A 127 -5.23 12.49 -13.53
CA GLY A 127 -6.33 12.90 -12.69
C GLY A 127 -5.90 13.65 -11.43
N ALA A 128 -6.87 14.08 -10.62
CA ALA A 128 -6.58 14.77 -9.36
C ALA A 128 -5.84 13.85 -8.37
N TYR A 129 -4.81 14.40 -7.72
CA TYR A 129 -4.08 13.73 -6.63
C TYR A 129 -4.33 14.44 -5.30
N ASN A 130 -4.80 13.71 -4.30
CA ASN A 130 -5.01 14.22 -2.94
C ASN A 130 -4.22 13.38 -1.93
N LYS A 131 -3.56 14.02 -0.97
CA LYS A 131 -2.79 13.36 0.09
C LYS A 131 -3.33 13.70 1.47
N HIS A 132 -3.54 12.68 2.29
CA HIS A 132 -3.94 12.80 3.69
C HIS A 132 -2.94 12.07 4.59
N VAL A 133 -2.43 12.76 5.61
CA VAL A 133 -1.55 12.16 6.62
C VAL A 133 -2.32 12.02 7.92
N MET A 134 -2.38 10.81 8.45
CA MET A 134 -3.07 10.45 9.68
C MET A 134 -2.07 10.31 10.83
N SER A 135 -2.52 10.57 12.06
CA SER A 135 -1.69 10.29 13.23
C SER A 135 -1.44 8.78 13.36
N GLY A 136 -0.17 8.36 13.40
CA GLY A 136 0.21 6.96 13.59
C GLY A 136 1.32 6.48 12.65
N GLY A 137 1.70 5.22 12.79
CA GLY A 137 2.69 4.56 11.93
C GLY A 137 2.07 3.88 10.71
N HIS A 138 2.72 2.83 10.21
CA HIS A 138 2.28 2.09 9.00
C HIS A 138 0.81 1.70 9.05
N PHE A 139 0.36 1.18 10.19
CA PHE A 139 -1.02 0.77 10.42
C PHE A 139 -1.84 1.81 11.20
N TYR A 140 -1.70 3.09 10.85
CA TYR A 140 -2.32 4.24 11.54
C TYR A 140 -3.83 4.13 11.83
N PHE A 141 -4.56 3.28 11.09
CA PHE A 141 -6.00 3.04 11.26
C PHE A 141 -6.33 1.88 12.20
N MET A 142 -5.38 0.97 12.49
CA MET A 142 -5.65 -0.16 13.37
C MET A 142 -5.62 0.27 14.84
N ASN A 143 -6.63 -0.17 15.59
CA ASN A 143 -6.79 0.10 17.02
C ASN A 143 -6.85 1.60 17.39
N ASN A 144 -7.21 2.46 16.43
CA ASN A 144 -7.43 3.89 16.66
C ASN A 144 -8.77 4.31 16.02
N PRO A 145 -9.86 4.33 16.82
CA PRO A 145 -11.20 4.63 16.30
C PRO A 145 -11.33 6.02 15.66
N ILE A 146 -10.49 6.98 16.07
CA ILE A 146 -10.52 8.33 15.51
C ILE A 146 -9.98 8.31 14.09
N THR A 147 -8.79 7.75 13.88
CA THR A 147 -8.18 7.69 12.54
C THR A 147 -8.91 6.75 11.62
N GLU A 148 -9.44 5.62 12.13
CA GLU A 148 -10.32 4.72 11.38
C GLU A 148 -11.57 5.46 10.89
N LYS A 149 -12.28 6.16 11.78
CA LYS A 149 -13.46 6.94 11.39
C LYS A 149 -13.11 8.02 10.37
N THR A 150 -12.05 8.79 10.59
CA THR A 150 -11.61 9.82 9.63
C THR A 150 -11.27 9.21 8.27
N LEU A 151 -10.60 8.06 8.23
CA LEU A 151 -10.30 7.34 6.99
C LEU A 151 -11.58 6.92 6.27
N LEU A 152 -12.54 6.34 6.97
CA LEU A 152 -13.83 5.93 6.40
C LEU A 152 -14.64 7.12 5.87
N ASP A 153 -14.68 8.24 6.59
CA ASP A 153 -15.36 9.47 6.17
C ASP A 153 -14.73 10.03 4.87
N LEU A 154 -13.39 10.03 4.78
CA LEU A 154 -12.67 10.45 3.58
C LEU A 154 -12.89 9.50 2.39
N ILE A 155 -12.85 8.19 2.61
CA ILE A 155 -13.14 7.21 1.56
C ILE A 155 -14.57 7.39 1.05
N THR A 156 -15.54 7.50 1.96
CA THR A 156 -16.95 7.68 1.60
C THR A 156 -17.16 8.96 0.81
N SER A 157 -16.64 10.10 1.28
CA SER A 157 -16.75 11.38 0.57
C SER A 157 -16.01 11.39 -0.77
N THR A 158 -14.99 10.56 -0.93
CA THR A 158 -14.26 10.43 -2.20
C THR A 158 -15.04 9.61 -3.21
N VAL A 159 -15.55 8.45 -2.81
CA VAL A 159 -16.24 7.50 -3.70
C VAL A 159 -17.69 7.91 -3.99
N MET A 160 -18.35 8.59 -3.05
CA MET A 160 -19.75 9.00 -3.17
C MET A 160 -19.94 10.37 -3.82
N LYS A 161 -18.85 11.09 -4.15
CA LYS A 161 -18.93 12.27 -5.02
C LYS A 161 -19.40 11.79 -6.40
N LYS A 162 -20.70 11.93 -6.67
CA LYS A 162 -21.24 11.75 -8.02
C LYS A 162 -20.55 12.75 -8.96
N PRO A 163 -20.23 12.34 -10.20
CA PRO A 163 -19.78 13.27 -11.23
C PRO A 163 -20.83 14.36 -11.49
#